data_AF-A0A914M720-F1
#
_entry.id   AF-A0A914M720-F1
#
_cell.length_a   1.000
_cell.length_b   1.000
_cell.length_c   1.000
_cell.angle_alpha   90.00
_cell.angle_beta   90.00
_cell.angle_gamma   90.00
#
_symmetry.space_group_name_H-M   'P 1'
#
loop_
_entity.id
_entity.type
_entity.pdbx_description
1 polymer ?
#
loop_
_entity_poly.entity_id
_entity_poly.type
_entity_poly.pdbx_seq_one_letter_code
_entity_poly.pdbx_strand_id
1 'polypeptide(L)'
;MVFQFSIACIFTSFRVPQKILTYLNSARRDELNGSVLLYCEVEFVPHNIKCVNYKNQIVNNQINERNLLKNLFLDKTLSDFVIKIRNEKINVHRCILAQNSSVFLTMFEQNMIEARNGELEIVDSSPECFKAMIEYFYLGQINSSNILETNVDDLYAIAHKYCVDSLMNNVKLLCLQILVKLIHKIMLEIVYNMIPFINL
;
A
#
# COMPACT_ATOMS: atom_id res chain seq x y z
N MET A 1 8.16 10.23 -47.72
CA MET A 1 8.25 8.77 -47.62
C MET A 1 7.83 8.41 -46.20
N VAL A 2 6.59 7.98 -46.04
CA VAL A 2 5.97 7.70 -44.74
C VAL A 2 6.40 6.29 -44.34
N PHE A 3 7.28 6.17 -43.36
CA PHE A 3 7.56 4.87 -42.76
C PHE A 3 6.45 4.57 -41.76
N GLN A 4 5.42 3.89 -42.26
CA GLN A 4 4.36 3.32 -41.47
C GLN A 4 4.92 2.05 -40.80
N PHE A 5 5.66 2.21 -39.71
CA PHE A 5 5.94 1.10 -38.80
C PHE A 5 4.71 0.88 -37.92
N SER A 6 3.73 0.14 -38.46
CA SER A 6 2.79 -0.61 -37.62
C SER A 6 3.60 -1.71 -36.92
N ILE A 7 4.26 -1.35 -35.82
CA ILE A 7 4.68 -2.35 -34.83
C ILE A 7 3.40 -2.72 -34.11
N ALA A 8 2.77 -3.77 -34.62
CA ALA A 8 1.75 -4.52 -33.91
C ALA A 8 2.20 -4.66 -32.46
N CYS A 9 1.37 -4.16 -31.54
CA CYS A 9 1.53 -4.32 -30.11
C CYS A 9 2.05 -5.72 -29.83
N ILE A 10 3.24 -5.82 -29.26
CA ILE A 10 3.72 -7.09 -28.73
C ILE A 10 2.77 -7.38 -27.56
N PHE A 11 1.79 -8.25 -27.80
CA PHE A 11 0.86 -8.76 -26.80
C PHE A 11 1.65 -9.63 -25.81
N THR A 12 2.34 -8.99 -24.87
CA THR A 12 2.95 -9.70 -23.75
C THR A 12 1.92 -9.85 -22.65
N SER A 13 1.37 -11.07 -22.51
CA SER A 13 0.57 -11.42 -21.35
C SER A 13 1.48 -11.50 -20.12
N PHE A 14 1.27 -10.63 -19.13
CA PHE A 14 2.00 -10.68 -17.87
C PHE A 14 1.16 -11.32 -16.79
N ARG A 15 1.73 -12.35 -16.15
CA ARG A 15 1.11 -13.02 -15.02
C ARG A 15 1.37 -12.20 -13.75
N VAL A 16 0.42 -11.34 -13.39
CA VAL A 16 0.46 -10.58 -12.14
C VAL A 16 -0.02 -11.48 -10.99
N PRO A 17 0.64 -11.47 -9.81
CA PRO A 17 0.16 -12.19 -8.63
C PRO A 17 -1.29 -11.84 -8.32
N GLN A 18 -2.14 -12.84 -8.03
CA GLN A 18 -3.59 -12.65 -7.83
C GLN A 18 -3.94 -11.51 -6.84
N LYS A 19 -3.07 -11.27 -5.85
CA LYS A 19 -3.19 -10.26 -4.81
C LYS A 19 -3.21 -8.80 -5.32
N ILE A 20 -2.58 -8.52 -6.46
CA ILE A 20 -2.46 -7.15 -7.01
C ILE A 20 -3.66 -6.79 -7.91
N LEU A 21 -4.42 -7.78 -8.36
CA LEU A 21 -5.49 -7.64 -9.36
C LEU A 21 -6.72 -6.90 -8.85
N THR A 22 -6.97 -6.89 -7.54
CA THR A 22 -8.10 -6.22 -6.89
C THR A 22 -8.05 -4.69 -6.96
N TYR A 23 -6.92 -4.11 -7.39
CA TYR A 23 -6.65 -2.67 -7.30
C TYR A 23 -6.62 -1.95 -8.66
N LEU A 24 -6.92 -2.63 -9.77
CA LEU A 24 -6.78 -2.08 -11.12
C LEU A 24 -8.15 -1.96 -11.81
N ASN A 25 -8.64 -0.72 -11.94
CA ASN A 25 -9.95 -0.41 -12.51
C ASN A 25 -10.04 -0.60 -14.05
N SER A 26 -8.96 -0.94 -14.75
CA SER A 26 -8.92 -1.15 -16.22
C SER A 26 -8.54 -2.57 -16.65
N ALA A 27 -8.47 -3.52 -15.72
CA ALA A 27 -8.07 -4.90 -16.02
C ALA A 27 -9.26 -5.71 -16.60
N ARG A 28 -9.06 -6.41 -17.73
CA ARG A 28 -10.03 -7.41 -18.22
C ARG A 28 -9.62 -8.80 -17.73
N ARG A 29 -10.54 -9.51 -17.08
CA ARG A 29 -10.37 -10.92 -16.72
C ARG A 29 -10.42 -11.77 -17.99
N ASP A 30 -9.48 -12.69 -18.12
CA ASP A 30 -9.50 -13.72 -19.16
C ASP A 30 -10.20 -14.96 -18.59
N GLU A 31 -11.39 -15.28 -19.11
CA GLU A 31 -12.31 -16.24 -18.50
C GLU A 31 -11.86 -17.70 -18.64
N LEU A 32 -10.88 -18.00 -19.49
CA LEU A 32 -10.49 -19.38 -19.80
C LEU A 32 -9.54 -20.01 -18.77
N ASN A 33 -8.65 -19.24 -18.14
CA ASN A 33 -7.55 -19.79 -17.31
C ASN A 33 -7.36 -19.09 -15.94
N GLY A 34 -8.23 -18.14 -15.57
CA GLY A 34 -8.07 -17.38 -14.32
C GLY A 34 -6.91 -16.37 -14.32
N SER A 35 -6.29 -16.14 -15.49
CA SER A 35 -5.33 -15.07 -15.73
C SER A 35 -6.05 -13.74 -15.98
N VAL A 36 -5.42 -12.63 -15.58
CA VAL A 36 -5.91 -11.29 -15.90
C VAL A 36 -4.99 -10.66 -16.94
N LEU A 37 -5.59 -10.17 -18.02
CA LEU A 37 -4.89 -9.47 -19.08
C LEU A 37 -4.91 -7.97 -18.76
N LEU A 38 -3.74 -7.41 -18.44
CA LEU A 38 -3.57 -5.97 -18.33
C LEU A 38 -3.29 -5.41 -19.73
N TYR A 39 -4.21 -4.61 -20.23
CA TYR A 39 -4.00 -3.83 -21.45
C TYR A 39 -3.34 -2.50 -21.05
N CYS A 40 -2.09 -2.29 -21.48
CA CYS A 40 -1.38 -1.04 -21.30
C CYS A 40 -0.98 -0.52 -22.69
N GLU A 41 -1.62 0.56 -23.12
CA GLU A 41 -1.22 1.28 -24.33
C GLU A 41 -0.12 2.27 -23.96
N VAL A 42 1.07 2.10 -24.56
CA VAL A 42 2.24 2.94 -24.29
C VAL A 42 2.46 3.84 -25.50
N GLU A 43 2.20 5.14 -25.33
CA GLU A 43 2.49 6.15 -26.35
C GLU A 43 3.88 6.76 -26.12
N PHE A 44 4.73 6.75 -27.15
CA PHE A 44 6.08 7.32 -27.07
C PHE A 44 6.00 8.83 -27.26
N VAL A 45 6.10 9.58 -26.16
CA VAL A 45 6.13 11.04 -26.23
C VAL A 45 7.53 11.51 -26.65
N PRO A 46 7.69 12.25 -27.77
CA PRO A 46 8.99 12.73 -28.22
C PRO A 46 9.65 13.65 -27.18
N HIS A 47 10.99 13.67 -27.18
CA HIS A 47 11.91 14.24 -26.18
C HIS A 47 11.75 15.75 -25.87
N ASN A 48 10.76 16.43 -26.43
CA ASN A 48 10.55 17.87 -26.30
C ASN A 48 9.42 18.25 -25.33
N ILE A 49 8.75 17.27 -24.71
CA ILE A 49 7.80 17.53 -23.62
C ILE A 49 8.57 17.52 -22.30
N LYS A 50 8.72 18.68 -21.67
CA LYS A 50 9.21 18.76 -20.29
C LYS A 50 8.20 18.05 -19.40
N CYS A 51 8.56 16.85 -18.92
CA CYS A 51 7.82 16.19 -17.84
C CYS A 51 7.78 17.16 -16.65
N VAL A 52 6.59 17.67 -16.33
CA VAL A 52 6.41 18.49 -15.13
C VAL A 52 6.69 17.60 -13.94
N ASN A 53 7.80 17.85 -13.24
CA ASN A 53 8.11 17.21 -11.98
C ASN A 53 7.09 17.66 -10.92
N TYR A 54 5.96 16.95 -10.83
CA TYR A 54 4.95 17.14 -9.77
C TYR A 54 5.48 16.86 -8.35
N LYS A 55 6.75 16.47 -8.20
CA LYS A 55 7.29 15.96 -6.94
C LYS A 55 7.94 16.97 -5.99
N ASN A 56 8.14 18.24 -6.34
CA ASN A 56 9.06 19.06 -5.53
C ASN A 56 8.49 20.22 -4.71
N GLN A 57 7.17 20.35 -4.50
CA GLN A 57 6.63 21.42 -3.64
C GLN A 57 5.70 21.03 -2.48
N ILE A 58 5.26 19.76 -2.35
CA ILE A 58 4.39 19.35 -1.22
C ILE A 58 5.18 18.63 -0.10
N VAL A 59 6.37 18.12 -0.38
CA VAL A 59 7.05 17.16 0.52
C VAL A 59 7.83 17.83 1.66
N ASN A 60 8.29 19.07 1.51
CA ASN A 60 9.30 19.62 2.42
C ASN A 60 8.76 20.18 3.75
N ASN A 61 7.44 20.39 3.88
CA ASN A 61 6.85 20.90 5.14
C ASN A 61 6.19 19.81 6.02
N GLN A 62 6.01 18.59 5.52
CA GLN A 62 5.31 17.53 6.28
C GLN A 62 6.24 16.55 7.03
N ILE A 63 7.56 16.63 6.82
CA ILE A 63 8.54 15.68 7.39
C ILE A 63 8.75 15.93 8.90
N ASN A 64 8.53 17.17 9.37
CA ASN A 64 8.77 17.53 10.77
C ASN A 64 7.61 17.17 11.72
N GLU A 65 6.38 16.99 11.23
CA GLU A 65 5.22 16.67 12.10
C GLU A 65 5.03 15.16 12.32
N ARG A 66 5.43 14.31 11.37
CA ARG A 66 5.12 12.86 11.40
C ARG A 66 5.94 12.04 12.40
N ASN A 67 6.94 12.64 13.05
CA ASN A 67 7.76 11.98 14.07
C ASN A 67 7.36 12.36 15.51
N LEU A 68 6.37 13.24 15.71
CA LEU A 68 6.04 13.75 17.04
C LEU A 68 5.52 12.65 17.98
N LEU A 69 4.74 11.70 17.45
CA LEU A 69 4.15 10.62 18.23
C LEU A 69 5.03 9.36 18.34
N LYS A 70 6.17 9.33 17.63
CA LYS A 70 7.07 8.17 17.62
C LYS A 70 7.57 7.82 19.02
N ASN A 71 7.96 8.82 19.80
CA ASN A 71 8.49 8.61 21.15
C ASN A 71 7.38 8.11 22.10
N LEU A 72 6.14 8.58 21.95
CA LEU A 72 5.00 8.06 22.72
C LEU A 72 4.81 6.56 22.47
N PHE A 73 4.95 6.11 21.23
CA PHE A 73 4.83 4.68 20.90
C PHE A 73 5.97 3.84 21.48
N LEU A 74 7.22 4.30 21.36
CA LEU A 74 8.40 3.55 21.79
C LEU A 74 8.56 3.52 23.31
N ASP A 75 8.41 4.68 23.94
CA ASP A 75 8.62 4.86 25.39
C ASP A 75 7.40 4.41 26.19
N LYS A 76 6.23 4.28 25.54
CA LYS A 76 4.94 3.86 26.14
C LYS A 76 4.47 4.80 27.25
N THR A 77 4.99 6.02 27.26
CA THR A 77 4.71 7.05 28.27
C THR A 77 3.25 7.46 28.19
N LEU A 78 2.53 7.42 29.31
CA LEU A 78 1.09 7.74 29.40
C LEU A 78 0.17 6.81 28.60
N SER A 79 0.64 5.61 28.22
CA SER A 79 -0.25 4.59 27.66
C SER A 79 -1.34 4.19 28.66
N ASP A 80 -2.57 4.09 28.16
CA ASP A 80 -3.80 3.89 28.94
C ASP A 80 -4.66 2.73 28.39
N PHE A 81 -4.07 1.95 27.47
CA PHE A 81 -4.71 0.80 26.85
C PHE A 81 -3.69 -0.24 26.37
N VAL A 82 -4.06 -1.52 26.40
CA VAL A 82 -3.21 -2.63 25.99
C VAL A 82 -3.89 -3.45 24.89
N ILE A 83 -3.23 -3.60 23.75
CA ILE A 83 -3.65 -4.54 22.72
C ILE A 83 -2.86 -5.84 22.90
N LYS A 84 -3.57 -6.95 23.06
CA LYS A 84 -3.00 -8.31 23.13
C LYS A 84 -3.18 -8.97 21.78
N ILE A 85 -2.10 -9.45 21.18
CA ILE A 85 -2.15 -10.16 19.90
C ILE A 85 -1.27 -11.40 20.02
N ARG A 86 -1.90 -12.59 19.96
CA ARG A 86 -1.23 -13.85 20.32
C ARG A 86 -0.49 -13.73 21.66
N ASN A 87 0.84 -13.87 21.65
CA ASN A 87 1.70 -13.81 22.84
C ASN A 87 2.35 -12.42 23.05
N GLU A 88 2.01 -11.43 22.24
CA GLU A 88 2.55 -10.07 22.33
C GLU A 88 1.54 -9.11 22.97
N LYS A 89 2.08 -8.10 23.68
CA LYS A 89 1.31 -6.99 24.25
C LYS A 89 1.88 -5.68 23.74
N ILE A 90 1.00 -4.81 23.27
CA ILE A 90 1.32 -3.48 22.76
C ILE A 90 0.62 -2.45 23.63
N ASN A 91 1.40 -1.61 24.32
CA ASN A 91 0.86 -0.49 25.09
C ASN A 91 0.60 0.67 24.12
N VAL A 92 -0.60 1.24 24.18
CA VAL A 92 -1.10 2.24 23.24
C VAL A 92 -1.94 3.29 23.96
N HIS A 93 -2.31 4.34 23.24
CA HIS A 93 -3.08 5.48 23.74
C HIS A 93 -4.46 5.48 23.10
N ARG A 94 -5.52 5.47 23.92
CA ARG A 94 -6.91 5.45 23.46
C ARG A 94 -7.21 6.62 22.51
N CYS A 95 -6.72 7.81 22.83
CA CYS A 95 -6.94 9.01 22.01
C CYS A 95 -6.37 8.86 20.59
N ILE A 96 -5.18 8.27 20.45
CA ILE A 96 -4.53 8.04 19.15
C ILE A 96 -5.28 6.97 18.36
N LEU A 97 -5.70 5.88 19.01
CA LEU A 97 -6.53 4.86 18.38
C LEU A 97 -7.86 5.43 17.89
N ALA A 98 -8.57 6.18 18.75
CA ALA A 98 -9.86 6.79 18.46
C ALA A 98 -9.79 7.80 17.31
N GLN A 99 -8.74 8.62 17.28
CA GLN A 99 -8.55 9.60 16.22
C GLN A 99 -8.39 8.95 14.84
N ASN A 100 -7.78 7.76 14.78
CA ASN A 100 -7.44 7.10 13.52
C ASN A 100 -8.42 6.00 13.08
N SER A 101 -9.40 5.65 13.92
CA SER A 101 -10.37 4.59 13.64
C SER A 101 -11.70 4.88 14.32
N SER A 102 -12.77 4.97 13.53
CA SER A 102 -14.13 5.12 14.05
C SER A 102 -14.57 3.91 14.89
N VAL A 103 -14.01 2.73 14.62
CA VAL A 103 -14.28 1.51 15.39
C VAL A 103 -13.72 1.64 16.80
N PHE A 104 -12.45 2.08 16.94
CA PHE A 104 -11.88 2.34 18.26
C PHE A 104 -12.57 3.50 18.98
N LEU A 105 -12.91 4.58 18.27
CA LEU A 105 -13.67 5.69 18.85
C LEU A 105 -15.00 5.20 19.46
N THR A 106 -15.79 4.46 18.68
CA THR A 106 -17.07 3.90 19.14
C THR A 106 -16.88 2.98 20.34
N MET A 107 -15.86 2.10 20.31
CA MET A 107 -15.55 1.18 21.41
C MET A 107 -15.28 1.92 22.73
N PHE A 108 -14.55 3.03 22.67
CA PHE A 108 -14.24 3.84 23.86
C PHE A 108 -15.42 4.71 24.31
N GLU A 109 -16.11 5.37 23.38
CA GLU A 109 -17.26 6.23 23.71
C GLU A 109 -18.43 5.44 24.32
N GLN A 110 -18.68 4.24 23.80
CA GLN A 110 -19.73 3.37 24.31
C GLN A 110 -19.35 2.63 25.60
N ASN A 111 -18.13 2.86 26.13
CA ASN A 111 -17.59 2.15 27.29
C ASN A 111 -17.82 0.64 27.19
N MET A 112 -17.41 0.04 26.07
CA MET A 112 -17.47 -1.42 25.88
C MET A 112 -16.58 -2.14 26.91
N ILE A 113 -16.73 -3.47 27.03
CA ILE A 113 -16.04 -4.25 28.06
C ILE A 113 -14.52 -4.11 27.91
N GLU A 114 -14.03 -4.12 26.68
CA GLU A 114 -12.63 -3.92 26.31
C GLU A 114 -12.12 -2.56 26.80
N ALA A 115 -12.91 -1.49 26.58
CA ALA A 115 -12.60 -0.15 27.06
C ALA A 115 -12.55 -0.06 28.59
N ARG A 116 -13.44 -0.77 29.31
CA ARG A 116 -13.45 -0.79 30.79
C ARG A 116 -12.28 -1.58 31.35
N ASN A 117 -11.96 -2.71 30.74
CA ASN A 117 -10.85 -3.56 31.16
C ASN A 117 -9.49 -2.93 30.83
N GLY A 118 -9.46 -1.95 29.92
CA GLY A 118 -8.23 -1.30 29.48
C GLY A 118 -7.39 -2.17 28.56
N GLU A 119 -8.00 -3.21 27.98
CA GLU A 119 -7.33 -4.12 27.09
C GLU A 119 -8.27 -4.67 26.01
N LEU A 120 -7.70 -4.95 24.84
CA LEU A 120 -8.36 -5.58 23.71
C LEU A 120 -7.54 -6.79 23.27
N GLU A 121 -8.18 -7.95 23.20
CA GLU A 121 -7.57 -9.16 22.65
C GLU A 121 -7.94 -9.33 21.17
N ILE A 122 -6.93 -9.54 20.34
CA ILE A 122 -7.07 -9.76 18.90
C ILE A 122 -6.68 -11.20 18.58
N VAL A 123 -7.68 -11.98 18.18
CA VAL A 123 -7.54 -13.42 17.88
C VAL A 123 -7.63 -13.75 16.39
N ASP A 124 -8.27 -12.88 15.61
CA ASP A 124 -8.70 -13.13 14.23
C ASP A 124 -7.94 -12.28 13.20
N SER A 125 -6.67 -11.94 13.46
CA SER A 125 -5.86 -11.11 12.56
C SER A 125 -4.37 -11.47 12.61
N SER A 126 -3.65 -11.22 11.51
CA SER A 126 -2.18 -11.34 11.48
C SER A 126 -1.58 -10.34 12.49
N PRO A 127 -0.77 -10.81 13.46
CA PRO A 127 -0.05 -9.94 14.39
C PRO A 127 0.77 -8.89 13.68
N GLU A 128 1.45 -9.29 12.60
CA GLU A 128 2.37 -8.45 11.85
C GLU A 128 1.62 -7.31 11.18
N CYS A 129 0.50 -7.62 10.51
CA CYS A 129 -0.31 -6.61 9.82
C CYS A 129 -1.05 -5.69 10.79
N PHE A 130 -1.55 -6.23 11.89
CA PHE A 130 -2.21 -5.43 12.92
C PHE A 130 -1.23 -4.48 13.60
N LYS A 131 -0.04 -4.96 13.96
CA LYS A 131 1.03 -4.13 14.51
C LYS A 131 1.43 -3.02 13.54
N ALA A 132 1.51 -3.31 12.24
CA ALA A 132 1.78 -2.30 11.23
C ALA A 132 0.68 -1.23 11.14
N MET A 133 -0.60 -1.60 11.29
CA MET A 133 -1.69 -0.62 11.40
C MET A 133 -1.53 0.26 12.64
N ILE A 134 -1.19 -0.33 13.79
CA ILE A 134 -0.95 0.44 15.02
C ILE A 134 0.24 1.38 14.84
N GLU A 135 1.38 0.90 14.34
CA GLU A 135 2.56 1.74 14.04
C GLU A 135 2.20 2.88 13.08
N TYR A 136 1.36 2.61 12.07
CA TYR A 136 0.90 3.62 11.14
C TYR A 136 0.12 4.76 11.84
N PHE A 137 -0.64 4.50 12.91
CA PHE A 137 -1.32 5.57 13.66
C PHE A 137 -0.36 6.55 14.34
N TYR A 138 0.84 6.09 14.70
CA TYR A 138 1.85 6.94 15.35
C TYR A 138 2.83 7.56 14.37
N LEU A 139 3.16 6.85 13.29
CA LEU A 139 4.25 7.23 12.38
C LEU A 139 3.74 7.79 11.05
N GLY A 140 2.47 7.57 10.72
CA GLY A 140 1.85 7.99 9.46
C GLY A 140 2.41 7.31 8.21
N GLN A 141 3.22 6.26 8.36
CA GLN A 141 3.84 5.54 7.25
C GLN A 141 3.99 4.05 7.55
N ILE A 142 3.97 3.24 6.50
CA ILE A 142 4.17 1.79 6.57
C ILE A 142 5.67 1.53 6.44
N ASN A 143 6.33 1.14 7.54
CA ASN A 143 7.79 0.94 7.56
C ASN A 143 8.23 -0.48 7.17
N SER A 144 7.31 -1.44 7.16
CA SER A 144 7.65 -2.85 6.96
C SER A 144 7.60 -3.21 5.48
N SER A 145 8.72 -3.06 4.78
CA SER A 145 8.89 -3.48 3.38
C SER A 145 8.39 -4.91 3.11
N ASN A 146 8.62 -5.83 4.06
CA ASN A 146 8.20 -7.22 3.92
C ASN A 146 6.67 -7.41 3.93
N ILE A 147 5.93 -6.63 4.73
CA ILE A 147 4.45 -6.72 4.78
C ILE A 147 3.85 -6.35 3.43
N LEU A 148 4.49 -5.41 2.75
CA LEU A 148 4.08 -4.87 1.46
C LEU A 148 4.36 -5.81 0.29
N GLU A 149 5.13 -6.88 0.51
CA GLU A 149 5.42 -7.90 -0.50
C GLU A 149 4.59 -9.16 -0.28
N THR A 150 4.36 -9.56 0.98
CA THR A 150 3.74 -10.86 1.29
C THR A 150 2.29 -10.77 1.78
N ASN A 151 1.96 -9.70 2.53
CA ASN A 151 0.74 -9.63 3.36
C ASN A 151 -0.09 -8.35 3.11
N VAL A 152 0.01 -7.78 1.91
CA VAL A 152 -0.73 -6.57 1.50
C VAL A 152 -2.24 -6.72 1.69
N ASP A 153 -2.79 -7.86 1.29
CA ASP A 153 -4.24 -8.11 1.37
C ASP A 153 -4.73 -8.13 2.82
N ASP A 154 -3.95 -8.74 3.71
CA ASP A 154 -4.28 -8.82 5.14
C ASP A 154 -4.20 -7.43 5.79
N LEU A 155 -3.19 -6.63 5.43
CA LEU A 155 -3.09 -5.24 5.89
C LEU A 155 -4.27 -4.41 5.38
N TYR A 156 -4.68 -4.58 4.12
CA TYR A 156 -5.85 -3.91 3.57
C TYR A 156 -7.15 -4.34 4.25
N ALA A 157 -7.32 -5.64 4.50
CA ALA A 157 -8.48 -6.19 5.18
C ALA A 157 -8.60 -5.69 6.61
N ILE A 158 -7.48 -5.62 7.35
CA ILE A 158 -7.43 -5.04 8.70
C ILE A 158 -7.77 -3.54 8.66
N ALA A 159 -7.18 -2.78 7.74
CA ALA A 159 -7.48 -1.36 7.59
C ALA A 159 -8.98 -1.12 7.31
N HIS A 160 -9.58 -1.96 6.46
CA HIS A 160 -11.02 -1.91 6.20
C HIS A 160 -11.85 -2.29 7.43
N LYS A 161 -11.49 -3.37 8.15
CA LYS A 161 -12.18 -3.81 9.38
C LYS A 161 -12.23 -2.72 10.45
N TYR A 162 -11.17 -1.93 10.56
CA TYR A 162 -11.05 -0.84 11.53
C TYR A 162 -11.38 0.54 10.94
N CYS A 163 -11.92 0.61 9.73
CA CYS A 163 -12.31 1.86 9.05
C CYS A 163 -11.17 2.90 8.99
N VAL A 164 -9.97 2.47 8.59
CA VAL A 164 -8.77 3.31 8.45
C VAL A 164 -8.56 3.66 6.97
N ASP A 165 -9.35 4.60 6.45
CA ASP A 165 -9.34 4.97 5.04
C ASP A 165 -7.98 5.46 4.54
N SER A 166 -7.24 6.19 5.38
CA SER A 166 -5.92 6.71 5.02
C SER A 166 -4.91 5.59 4.79
N LEU A 167 -4.95 4.53 5.60
CA LEU A 167 -4.11 3.35 5.44
C LEU A 167 -4.52 2.56 4.19
N MET A 168 -5.83 2.35 3.99
CA MET A 168 -6.33 1.68 2.78
C MET A 168 -5.86 2.39 1.50
N ASN A 169 -5.97 3.71 1.46
CA ASN A 169 -5.53 4.51 0.32
C ASN A 169 -4.00 4.45 0.13
N ASN A 170 -3.23 4.49 1.22
CA ASN A 170 -1.78 4.34 1.15
C ASN A 170 -1.35 2.96 0.64
N VAL A 171 -2.01 1.89 1.08
CA VAL A 171 -1.76 0.53 0.58
C VAL A 171 -2.06 0.46 -0.93
N LYS A 172 -3.22 0.98 -1.38
CA LYS A 172 -3.57 1.06 -2.81
C LYS A 172 -2.51 1.80 -3.63
N LEU A 173 -2.12 2.99 -3.19
CA LEU A 173 -1.12 3.82 -3.87
C LEU A 173 0.22 3.12 -3.97
N LEU A 174 0.62 2.41 -2.91
CA LEU A 174 1.87 1.68 -2.90
C LEU A 174 1.83 0.45 -3.83
N CYS A 175 0.72 -0.29 -3.88
CA CYS A 175 0.54 -1.37 -4.86
C CYS A 175 0.69 -0.86 -6.30
N LEU A 176 0.10 0.30 -6.61
CA LEU A 176 0.24 0.94 -7.91
C LEU A 176 1.71 1.33 -8.19
N GLN A 177 2.42 1.87 -7.20
CA GLN A 177 3.84 2.21 -7.34
C GLN A 177 4.72 0.98 -7.62
N ILE A 178 4.46 -0.14 -6.92
CA ILE A 178 5.18 -1.40 -7.15
C ILE A 178 4.90 -1.91 -8.57
N LEU A 179 3.63 -1.89 -8.99
CA LEU A 179 3.24 -2.33 -10.34
C LEU A 179 3.92 -1.49 -11.42
N VAL A 180 3.92 -0.16 -11.31
CA VAL A 180 4.58 0.73 -12.27
C VAL A 180 6.09 0.45 -12.34
N LYS A 181 6.75 0.20 -11.19
CA LYS A 181 8.16 -0.18 -11.17
C LYS A 181 8.43 -1.52 -11.85
N LEU A 182 7.56 -2.51 -11.65
CA LEU A 182 7.67 -3.82 -12.30
C LEU A 182 7.48 -3.70 -13.82
N ILE A 183 6.46 -2.97 -14.27
CA ILE A 183 6.23 -2.69 -15.70
C ILE A 183 7.45 -1.99 -16.30
N HIS A 184 7.98 -0.96 -15.63
CA HIS A 184 9.17 -0.26 -16.10
C HIS A 184 10.38 -1.22 -16.24
N LYS A 185 10.63 -2.07 -15.23
CA LYS A 185 11.72 -3.04 -15.27
C LYS A 185 11.57 -4.02 -16.44
N ILE A 186 10.38 -4.57 -16.62
CA ILE A 186 10.06 -5.49 -17.72
C ILE A 186 10.25 -4.81 -19.08
N MET A 187 9.80 -3.57 -19.23
CA MET A 187 9.98 -2.81 -20.47
C MET A 187 11.45 -2.62 -20.81
N LEU A 188 12.31 -2.31 -19.82
CA LEU A 188 13.75 -2.21 -20.02
C LEU A 188 14.37 -3.53 -20.47
N GLU A 189 13.97 -4.66 -19.87
CA GLU A 189 14.45 -5.99 -20.28
C GLU A 189 14.06 -6.31 -21.73
N ILE A 190 12.82 -6.00 -22.14
CA ILE A 190 12.37 -6.19 -23.53
C ILE A 190 13.19 -5.31 -24.48
N VAL A 191 13.33 -4.02 -24.18
CA VAL A 191 14.10 -3.10 -25.04
C VAL A 191 15.54 -3.59 -25.18
N TYR A 192 16.19 -3.97 -24.07
CA TYR A 192 17.56 -4.48 -24.10
C TYR A 192 17.70 -5.74 -24.95
N ASN A 193 16.76 -6.68 -24.83
CA ASN A 193 16.74 -7.91 -25.64
C ASN A 193 16.41 -7.67 -27.12
N MET A 194 15.82 -6.52 -27.47
CA MET A 194 15.50 -6.14 -28.84
C MET A 194 16.67 -5.41 -29.56
N ILE A 195 17.61 -4.80 -28.81
CA ILE A 195 18.79 -4.10 -29.38
C ILE A 195 19.59 -4.95 -30.40
N PRO A 196 19.85 -6.25 -30.18
CA PRO A 196 20.57 -7.09 -31.15
C PRO A 196 19.85 -7.26 -32.49
N PHE A 197 18.52 -7.09 -32.51
CA PHE A 197 17.67 -7.25 -33.69
C PHE A 197 17.43 -5.95 -34.45
N ILE A 198 17.74 -4.80 -33.83
CA ILE A 198 17.59 -3.46 -34.44
C ILE A 198 18.88 -3.03 -35.16
N ASN A 199 20.03 -3.60 -34.78
CA ASN A 199 21.34 -3.29 -35.37
C ASN A 199 21.79 -4.27 -36.48
N LEU A 200 20.87 -5.06 -37.04
CA LEU A 200 21.04 -5.91 -38.23
C LEU A 200 20.16 -5.37 -39.37
#